data_AF-A0A2S9XCE0-F1
#
_entry.id   AF-A0A2S9XCE0-F1
#
_cell.length_a   1.000
_cell.length_b   1.000
_cell.length_c   1.000
_cell.angle_alpha   90.00
_cell.angle_beta   90.00
_cell.angle_gamma   90.00
#
_symmetry.space_group_name_H-M   'P 1'
#
loop_
_entity.id
_entity.type
_entity.pdbx_description
1 polymer ?
#
loop_
_entity_poly.entity_id
_entity_poly.type
_entity_poly.pdbx_seq_one_letter_code
_entity_poly.pdbx_strand_id
1 'polypeptide(L)'
;MPRLARLICTFASLAPLCLAGCSGDDGGGDTNATETSTGDGDGDGDGDGDGDGDGDPGDGDGDGDGDGDGDGDGDGDGDGDGDGDGDGDPVEFTLTSPAFEFGGAIPVAHSCEGENVSPQLDWAGVPPETMSLAVFFTDLDFNFDHAAIWNISTELTGLPEAVELEFMPANVPGASQASSYAGWPGYAGPCPPEPHTYEFTVFALDVATLDDEIDTSVMLGDARLAFEAHAIAQATLEGVYTP
;
A
#
# COMPACT_ATOMS: atom_id res chain seq x y z
N MET A 1 49.85 -27.92 19.74
CA MET A 1 49.57 -28.11 21.18
C MET A 1 48.59 -27.03 21.62
N PRO A 2 47.44 -27.37 22.20
CA PRO A 2 46.26 -26.51 22.26
C PRO A 2 46.21 -25.68 23.55
N ARG A 3 45.54 -24.53 23.53
CA ARG A 3 44.95 -23.92 24.73
C ARG A 3 43.54 -23.41 24.42
N LEU A 4 42.58 -24.23 24.81
CA LEU A 4 41.17 -23.90 25.06
C LEU A 4 41.09 -22.68 25.99
N ALA A 5 40.33 -21.66 25.61
CA ALA A 5 39.79 -20.68 26.53
C ALA A 5 38.33 -21.09 26.87
N ARG A 6 38.10 -21.40 28.14
CA ARG A 6 36.77 -21.68 28.72
C ARG A 6 35.98 -20.38 28.85
N LEU A 7 34.82 -20.30 28.21
CA LEU A 7 33.82 -19.28 28.49
C LEU A 7 32.95 -19.79 29.64
N ILE A 8 32.98 -19.09 30.78
CA ILE A 8 32.17 -19.40 31.96
C ILE A 8 30.89 -18.56 31.89
N CYS A 9 29.76 -19.23 31.64
CA CYS A 9 28.43 -18.69 31.89
C CYS A 9 28.27 -18.40 33.39
N THR A 10 27.95 -17.15 33.76
CA THR A 10 27.50 -16.81 35.10
C THR A 10 26.06 -16.33 35.00
N PHE A 11 25.13 -17.19 35.41
CA PHE A 11 23.73 -16.83 35.64
C PHE A 11 23.65 -16.02 36.94
N ALA A 12 23.24 -14.76 36.86
CA ALA A 12 22.84 -13.97 38.02
C ALA A 12 21.31 -13.90 38.05
N SER A 13 20.73 -14.71 38.94
CA SER A 13 19.33 -14.63 39.36
C SER A 13 19.17 -13.42 40.29
N LEU A 14 18.28 -12.49 39.95
CA LEU A 14 17.77 -11.47 40.87
C LEU A 14 16.27 -11.70 41.10
N ALA A 15 15.94 -12.02 42.35
CA ALA A 15 14.59 -12.00 42.87
C ALA A 15 14.16 -10.55 43.19
N PRO A 16 12.88 -10.16 43.02
CA PRO A 16 12.35 -8.94 43.59
C PRO A 16 11.89 -9.16 45.04
N LEU A 17 12.36 -8.26 45.91
CA LEU A 17 11.97 -8.07 47.30
C LEU A 17 10.61 -7.36 47.37
N CYS A 18 9.75 -7.79 48.29
CA CYS A 18 8.47 -7.16 48.62
C CYS A 18 8.63 -5.71 49.11
N LEU A 19 7.65 -4.85 48.78
CA LEU A 19 7.18 -3.79 49.68
C LEU A 19 5.68 -3.56 49.50
N ALA A 20 5.04 -3.26 50.63
CA ALA A 20 3.60 -3.30 50.87
C ALA A 20 2.91 -1.94 50.69
N GLY A 21 1.59 -1.99 50.46
CA GLY A 21 0.62 -1.25 51.27
C GLY A 21 -0.16 -0.09 50.62
N CYS A 22 -1.41 0.04 51.09
CA CYS A 22 -2.49 1.03 50.79
C CYS A 22 -3.30 0.72 49.52
N SER A 23 -4.64 0.66 49.49
CA SER A 23 -5.75 1.04 50.39
C SER A 23 -6.95 0.14 50.01
N GLY A 24 -7.87 -0.24 50.90
CA GLY A 24 -8.94 0.62 51.39
C GLY A 24 -10.24 0.32 50.63
N ASP A 25 -11.03 -0.59 51.22
CA ASP A 25 -12.40 -1.00 50.90
C ASP A 25 -13.40 0.14 51.16
N ASP A 26 -14.38 0.35 50.27
CA ASP A 26 -15.71 0.90 50.59
C ASP A 26 -16.66 0.65 49.40
N GLY A 27 -17.75 -0.06 49.68
CA GLY A 27 -18.67 -0.60 48.68
C GLY A 27 -19.99 0.17 48.47
N GLY A 28 -20.96 -0.58 47.93
CA GLY A 28 -22.37 -0.20 47.73
C GLY A 28 -22.59 0.53 46.41
N GLY A 29 -23.53 0.17 45.54
CA GLY A 29 -24.77 -0.55 45.72
C GLY A 29 -25.86 0.19 44.94
N ASP A 30 -26.75 -0.58 44.33
CA ASP A 30 -28.07 -0.22 43.82
C ASP A 30 -28.25 0.29 42.37
N THR A 31 -28.85 -0.63 41.62
CA THR A 31 -29.79 -0.51 40.50
C THR A 31 -30.79 0.66 40.62
N ASN A 32 -31.19 1.25 39.49
CA ASN A 32 -32.54 1.11 38.90
C ASN A 32 -32.87 2.24 37.90
N ALA A 33 -33.62 1.85 36.87
CA ALA A 33 -34.59 2.59 36.06
C ALA A 33 -34.15 3.80 35.21
N THR A 34 -34.15 3.54 33.90
CA THR A 34 -35.13 4.10 32.94
C THR A 34 -35.58 5.53 33.19
N GLU A 35 -35.18 6.46 32.33
CA GLU A 35 -36.10 7.45 31.78
C GLU A 35 -35.67 7.79 30.34
N THR A 36 -36.68 7.75 29.49
CA THR A 36 -36.72 8.01 28.06
C THR A 36 -36.42 9.46 27.72
N SER A 37 -35.67 9.71 26.65
CA SER A 37 -35.71 10.98 25.93
C SER A 37 -35.84 10.71 24.44
N THR A 38 -37.09 10.70 23.98
CA THR A 38 -37.50 10.77 22.58
C THR A 38 -37.13 12.15 22.03
N GLY A 39 -36.25 12.19 21.04
CA GLY A 39 -35.98 13.36 20.23
C GLY A 39 -36.53 13.11 18.83
N ASP A 40 -37.71 13.64 18.56
CA ASP A 40 -38.34 13.66 17.25
C ASP A 40 -37.61 14.69 16.36
N GLY A 41 -37.18 14.25 15.19
CA GLY A 41 -36.53 15.09 14.18
C GLY A 41 -37.04 14.69 12.80
N ASP A 42 -38.19 15.23 12.43
CA ASP A 42 -38.78 15.13 11.10
C ASP A 42 -37.95 15.96 10.11
N GLY A 43 -37.47 15.32 9.05
CA GLY A 43 -36.71 15.94 7.98
C GLY A 43 -37.08 15.30 6.64
N ASP A 44 -38.24 15.68 6.13
CA ASP A 44 -38.70 15.35 4.77
C ASP A 44 -37.88 16.16 3.75
N GLY A 45 -37.25 15.47 2.81
CA GLY A 45 -36.48 16.05 1.72
C GLY A 45 -36.67 15.24 0.45
N ASP A 46 -37.85 15.36 -0.16
CA ASP A 46 -38.15 14.83 -1.48
C ASP A 46 -37.44 15.70 -2.55
N GLY A 47 -36.59 15.07 -3.34
CA GLY A 47 -35.89 15.69 -4.46
C GLY A 47 -35.99 14.79 -5.69
N ASP A 48 -37.17 14.71 -6.29
CA ASP A 48 -37.39 14.09 -7.59
C ASP A 48 -36.82 15.00 -8.69
N GLY A 49 -35.77 14.53 -9.36
CA GLY A 49 -35.20 15.15 -10.54
C GLY A 49 -35.34 14.23 -11.75
N ASP A 50 -36.54 14.17 -12.32
CA ASP A 50 -36.79 13.55 -13.61
C ASP A 50 -36.26 14.47 -14.73
N GLY A 51 -35.21 14.03 -15.41
CA GLY A 51 -34.68 14.63 -16.63
C GLY A 51 -35.02 13.76 -17.84
N ASP A 52 -36.17 14.03 -18.46
CA ASP A 52 -36.61 13.48 -19.73
C ASP A 52 -35.88 14.14 -20.94
N GLY A 53 -35.68 13.35 -22.00
CA GLY A 53 -35.54 13.83 -23.40
C GLY A 53 -34.12 14.21 -23.85
N ASP A 54 -33.69 14.01 -25.09
CA ASP A 54 -34.37 13.58 -26.31
C ASP A 54 -33.30 13.02 -27.27
N GLY A 55 -33.60 11.90 -27.93
CA GLY A 55 -32.79 11.41 -29.05
C GLY A 55 -33.04 12.24 -30.31
N ASP A 56 -32.00 12.43 -31.11
CA ASP A 56 -32.11 12.84 -32.51
C ASP A 56 -31.23 11.95 -33.40
N PRO A 57 -31.79 11.15 -34.31
CA PRO A 57 -31.05 10.45 -35.36
C PRO A 57 -31.09 11.28 -36.65
N GLY A 58 -29.94 11.85 -37.02
CA GLY A 58 -29.78 12.55 -38.30
C GLY A 58 -28.86 11.79 -39.26
N ASP A 59 -29.46 10.96 -40.11
CA ASP A 59 -28.83 10.44 -41.33
C ASP A 59 -28.59 11.60 -42.32
N GLY A 60 -27.39 11.67 -42.90
CA GLY A 60 -27.03 12.68 -43.89
C GLY A 60 -25.99 12.16 -44.87
N ASP A 61 -26.43 11.38 -45.86
CA ASP A 61 -25.66 11.08 -47.07
C ASP A 61 -25.56 12.35 -47.92
N GLY A 62 -24.35 12.89 -48.05
CA GLY A 62 -24.05 14.05 -48.88
C GLY A 62 -22.91 13.76 -49.85
N ASP A 63 -23.26 13.27 -51.04
CA ASP A 63 -22.38 13.26 -52.21
C ASP A 63 -22.18 14.71 -52.70
N GLY A 64 -20.96 15.23 -52.57
CA GLY A 64 -20.58 16.57 -53.02
C GLY A 64 -19.33 16.53 -53.88
N ASP A 65 -19.50 16.38 -55.19
CA ASP A 65 -18.47 16.67 -56.18
C ASP A 65 -18.25 18.19 -56.25
N GLY A 66 -17.11 18.66 -55.75
CA GLY A 66 -16.73 20.08 -55.75
C GLY A 66 -15.37 20.28 -56.39
N ASP A 67 -15.34 20.55 -57.69
CA ASP A 67 -14.18 21.13 -58.38
C ASP A 67 -14.03 22.60 -57.94
N GLY A 68 -13.06 22.86 -57.07
CA GLY A 68 -12.74 24.21 -56.59
C GLY A 68 -11.30 24.58 -56.88
N ASP A 69 -11.07 25.30 -57.97
CA ASP A 69 -9.84 26.05 -58.22
C ASP A 69 -9.79 27.25 -57.25
N GLY A 70 -9.01 27.12 -56.18
CA GLY A 70 -8.79 28.17 -55.19
C GLY A 70 -7.34 28.63 -55.18
N ASP A 71 -7.05 29.74 -55.85
CA ASP A 71 -5.81 30.52 -55.65
C ASP A 71 -5.91 31.23 -54.29
N GLY A 72 -5.37 30.62 -53.24
CA GLY A 72 -5.31 31.17 -51.90
C GLY A 72 -3.89 31.60 -51.54
N ASP A 73 -3.61 32.91 -51.63
CA ASP A 73 -2.45 33.54 -51.00
C ASP A 73 -2.72 33.61 -49.48
N GLY A 74 -2.33 32.56 -48.76
CA GLY A 74 -2.46 32.49 -47.31
C GLY A 74 -1.23 33.05 -46.59
N ASP A 75 -1.29 34.32 -46.18
CA ASP A 75 -0.43 34.86 -45.13
C ASP A 75 -0.93 34.31 -43.78
N GLY A 76 -0.41 33.14 -43.41
CA GLY A 76 -0.75 32.49 -42.14
C GLY A 76 -0.01 33.13 -40.97
N ASP A 77 -0.59 34.18 -40.39
CA ASP A 77 -0.29 34.61 -39.02
C ASP A 77 -0.98 33.61 -38.07
N GLY A 78 -0.31 32.48 -37.83
CA GLY A 78 -0.77 31.47 -36.89
C GLY A 78 -0.60 31.97 -35.45
N ASP A 79 -1.57 32.74 -34.97
CA ASP A 79 -1.82 32.91 -33.54
C ASP A 79 -2.38 31.58 -33.02
N GLY A 80 -1.47 30.64 -32.77
CA GLY A 80 -1.79 29.38 -32.11
C GLY A 80 -2.17 29.66 -30.67
N ASP A 81 -3.44 29.98 -30.45
CA ASP A 81 -4.12 29.88 -29.16
C ASP A 81 -4.15 28.40 -28.80
N GLY A 82 -3.00 27.92 -28.30
CA GLY A 82 -2.87 26.60 -27.73
C GLY A 82 -3.64 26.56 -26.43
N ASP A 83 -4.95 26.44 -26.52
CA ASP A 83 -5.84 25.97 -25.46
C ASP A 83 -5.52 24.48 -25.23
N GLY A 84 -4.32 24.23 -24.74
CA GLY A 84 -3.96 22.95 -24.16
C GLY A 84 -4.72 22.87 -22.86
N ASP A 85 -5.99 22.46 -22.94
CA ASP A 85 -6.77 21.95 -21.83
C ASP A 85 -6.01 20.73 -21.32
N GLY A 86 -5.01 20.98 -20.49
CA GLY A 86 -4.18 20.00 -19.81
C GLY A 86 -4.96 19.28 -18.72
N ASP A 87 -6.19 18.88 -19.04
CA ASP A 87 -6.99 17.94 -18.30
C ASP A 87 -6.40 16.56 -18.58
N GLY A 88 -5.16 16.36 -18.12
CA GLY A 88 -4.51 15.07 -18.18
C GLY A 88 -5.43 14.09 -17.49
N ASP A 89 -5.92 13.09 -18.25
CA ASP A 89 -6.70 11.99 -17.70
C ASP A 89 -6.01 11.46 -16.43
N PRO A 90 -6.76 11.13 -15.38
CA PRO A 90 -6.17 10.61 -14.15
C PRO A 90 -5.31 9.40 -14.49
N VAL A 91 -4.01 9.51 -14.20
CA VAL A 91 -3.05 8.43 -14.39
C VAL A 91 -3.38 7.31 -13.41
N GLU A 92 -3.63 6.11 -13.95
CA GLU A 92 -3.95 4.93 -13.15
C GLU A 92 -2.80 4.60 -12.19
N PHE A 93 -3.13 4.33 -10.92
CA PHE A 93 -2.15 3.88 -9.95
C PHE A 93 -1.78 2.42 -10.24
N THR A 94 -0.52 2.17 -10.56
CA THR A 94 -0.04 0.86 -11.05
C THR A 94 1.20 0.41 -10.31
N LEU A 95 1.40 -0.92 -10.24
CA LEU A 95 2.57 -1.59 -9.68
C LEU A 95 3.11 -2.61 -10.68
N THR A 96 4.42 -2.58 -10.92
CA THR A 96 5.12 -3.45 -11.87
C THR A 96 6.48 -3.86 -11.32
N SER A 97 7.13 -4.83 -11.97
CA SER A 97 8.50 -5.24 -11.65
C SER A 97 9.24 -5.62 -12.93
N PRO A 98 10.53 -5.28 -13.06
CA PRO A 98 11.37 -5.85 -14.12
C PRO A 98 11.74 -7.32 -13.87
N ALA A 99 11.54 -7.83 -12.64
CA ALA A 99 11.89 -9.20 -12.29
C ALA A 99 10.88 -10.23 -12.83
N PHE A 100 9.59 -9.87 -12.92
CA PHE A 100 8.52 -10.72 -13.44
C PHE A 100 7.28 -9.89 -13.85
N GLU A 101 6.52 -10.42 -14.80
CA GLU A 101 5.22 -9.85 -15.22
C GLU A 101 4.08 -10.30 -14.27
N PHE A 102 2.94 -9.60 -14.31
CA PHE A 102 1.75 -10.00 -13.55
C PHE A 102 1.33 -11.45 -13.85
N GLY A 103 1.16 -12.26 -12.80
CA GLY A 103 0.88 -13.70 -12.88
C GLY A 103 2.05 -14.54 -13.40
N GLY A 104 3.21 -13.93 -13.64
CA GLY A 104 4.43 -14.55 -14.12
C GLY A 104 5.17 -15.32 -13.01
N ALA A 105 6.23 -16.02 -13.42
CA ALA A 105 7.06 -16.77 -12.49
C ALA A 105 7.98 -15.83 -11.71
N ILE A 106 7.93 -15.88 -10.37
CA ILE A 106 8.88 -15.17 -9.50
C ILE A 106 10.24 -15.87 -9.63
N PRO A 107 11.32 -15.17 -10.02
CA PRO A 107 12.65 -15.76 -10.11
C PRO A 107 13.16 -16.35 -8.79
N VAL A 108 13.90 -17.46 -8.88
CA VAL A 108 14.50 -18.13 -7.70
C VAL A 108 15.38 -17.23 -6.85
N ALA A 109 15.98 -16.18 -7.43
CA ALA A 109 16.75 -15.19 -6.68
C ALA A 109 15.93 -14.54 -5.54
N HIS A 110 14.60 -14.44 -5.70
CA HIS A 110 13.69 -13.85 -4.73
C HIS A 110 13.06 -14.87 -3.77
N SER A 111 13.46 -16.15 -3.80
CA SER A 111 12.92 -17.19 -2.92
C SER A 111 13.94 -17.67 -1.88
N CYS A 112 13.48 -18.49 -0.94
CA CYS A 112 14.35 -19.13 0.05
C CYS A 112 15.35 -20.13 -0.55
N GLU A 113 15.15 -20.55 -1.81
CA GLU A 113 16.04 -21.48 -2.52
C GLU A 113 17.15 -20.76 -3.30
N GLY A 114 17.03 -19.44 -3.48
CA GLY A 114 18.06 -18.60 -4.08
C GLY A 114 18.69 -17.64 -3.08
N GLU A 115 18.87 -16.39 -3.51
CA GLU A 115 19.55 -15.34 -2.73
C GLU A 115 18.61 -14.70 -1.69
N ASN A 116 17.30 -14.94 -1.80
CA ASN A 116 16.25 -14.40 -0.95
C ASN A 116 16.31 -12.86 -0.87
N VAL A 117 16.50 -12.22 -2.03
CA VAL A 117 16.52 -10.75 -2.17
C VAL A 117 15.15 -10.24 -2.63
N SER A 118 14.70 -9.09 -2.12
CA SER A 118 13.44 -8.49 -2.60
C SER A 118 13.54 -8.15 -4.09
N PRO A 119 12.50 -8.38 -4.90
CA PRO A 119 12.49 -7.91 -6.28
C PRO A 119 12.45 -6.39 -6.32
N GLN A 120 12.94 -5.80 -7.41
CA GLN A 120 12.65 -4.39 -7.71
C GLN A 120 11.14 -4.25 -7.94
N LEU A 121 10.56 -3.16 -7.44
CA LEU A 121 9.18 -2.78 -7.67
C LEU A 121 9.15 -1.36 -8.22
N ASP A 122 8.31 -1.11 -9.23
CA ASP A 122 8.12 0.20 -9.83
C ASP A 122 6.62 0.54 -9.83
N TRP A 123 6.28 1.75 -9.40
CA TRP A 123 4.90 2.24 -9.40
C TRP A 123 4.77 3.56 -10.15
N ALA A 124 3.58 3.80 -10.70
CA ALA A 124 3.23 5.04 -11.39
C ALA A 124 1.80 5.44 -11.04
N GLY A 125 1.47 6.72 -11.24
CA GLY A 125 0.12 7.23 -10.98
C GLY A 125 -0.23 7.35 -9.50
N VAL A 126 0.74 7.69 -8.65
CA VAL A 126 0.50 7.96 -7.22
C VAL A 126 -0.50 9.13 -7.09
N PRO A 127 -1.63 8.97 -6.36
CA PRO A 127 -2.59 10.06 -6.16
C PRO A 127 -1.93 11.31 -5.57
N PRO A 128 -2.31 12.51 -5.99
CA PRO A 128 -1.67 13.76 -5.55
C PRO A 128 -1.85 14.05 -4.06
N GLU A 129 -2.88 13.50 -3.41
CA GLU A 129 -3.14 13.62 -1.98
C GLU A 129 -2.36 12.61 -1.11
N THR A 130 -1.53 11.75 -1.72
CA THR A 130 -0.69 10.79 -1.01
C THR A 130 0.36 11.49 -0.15
N MET A 131 0.40 11.14 1.13
CA MET A 131 1.38 11.67 2.09
C MET A 131 2.55 10.72 2.33
N SER A 132 2.34 9.40 2.22
CA SER A 132 3.39 8.38 2.20
C SER A 132 2.94 7.14 1.45
N LEU A 133 3.89 6.27 1.11
CA LEU A 133 3.64 4.99 0.47
C LEU A 133 4.01 3.83 1.42
N ALA A 134 3.36 2.69 1.23
CA ALA A 134 3.70 1.44 1.90
C ALA A 134 3.61 0.27 0.93
N VAL A 135 4.38 -0.79 1.18
CA VAL A 135 4.32 -2.04 0.42
C VAL A 135 4.12 -3.20 1.36
N PHE A 136 3.20 -4.10 1.00
CA PHE A 136 2.92 -5.33 1.69
C PHE A 136 3.14 -6.54 0.76
N PHE A 137 3.64 -7.63 1.31
CA PHE A 137 3.88 -8.87 0.57
C PHE A 137 3.17 -10.02 1.26
N THR A 138 2.28 -10.71 0.54
CA THR A 138 1.44 -11.80 1.06
C THR A 138 1.44 -13.01 0.12
N ASP A 139 1.30 -14.20 0.71
CA ASP A 139 0.96 -15.44 0.02
C ASP A 139 -0.57 -15.56 -0.04
N LEU A 140 -1.15 -15.56 -1.24
CA LEU A 140 -2.60 -15.57 -1.45
C LEU A 140 -3.22 -16.95 -1.22
N ASP A 141 -2.47 -18.04 -1.36
CA ASP A 141 -2.99 -19.39 -1.15
C ASP A 141 -3.38 -19.63 0.31
N PHE A 142 -2.71 -18.96 1.24
CA PHE A 142 -2.95 -19.10 2.68
C PHE A 142 -3.28 -17.79 3.41
N ASN A 143 -3.33 -16.66 2.69
CA ASN A 143 -3.40 -15.32 3.28
C ASN A 143 -2.32 -15.14 4.36
N PHE A 144 -1.08 -15.50 4.01
CA PHE A 144 0.06 -15.53 4.91
C PHE A 144 0.99 -14.36 4.62
N ASP A 145 1.18 -13.52 5.62
CA ASP A 145 1.93 -12.28 5.48
C ASP A 145 3.44 -12.55 5.50
N HIS A 146 4.17 -12.04 4.51
CA HIS A 146 5.61 -12.26 4.37
C HIS A 146 6.46 -11.10 4.87
N ALA A 147 6.13 -9.88 4.44
CA ALA A 147 6.91 -8.68 4.71
C ALA A 147 6.06 -7.40 4.57
N ALA A 148 6.49 -6.34 5.24
CA ALA A 148 5.88 -5.01 5.17
C ALA A 148 6.96 -3.93 5.30
N ILE A 149 6.79 -2.85 4.52
CA ILE A 149 7.63 -1.64 4.55
C ILE A 149 6.74 -0.40 4.39
N TRP A 150 6.97 0.66 5.17
CA TRP A 150 6.13 1.86 5.20
C TRP A 150 6.97 3.12 5.41
N ASN A 151 6.30 4.28 5.48
CA ASN A 151 6.91 5.62 5.49
C ASN A 151 7.77 5.89 4.23
N ILE A 152 7.43 5.26 3.10
CA ILE A 152 8.15 5.46 1.84
C ILE A 152 7.77 6.85 1.31
N SER A 153 8.79 7.64 0.93
CA SER A 153 8.58 8.97 0.35
C SER A 153 7.81 8.90 -0.97
N THR A 154 6.87 9.83 -1.16
CA THR A 154 6.11 10.01 -2.41
C THR A 154 6.98 10.44 -3.60
N GLU A 155 8.22 10.88 -3.36
CA GLU A 155 9.19 11.21 -4.41
C GLU A 155 9.82 9.96 -5.06
N LEU A 156 9.68 8.79 -4.41
CA LEU A 156 10.14 7.53 -4.97
C LEU A 156 9.08 6.97 -5.92
N THR A 157 9.54 6.41 -7.04
CA THR A 157 8.71 5.72 -8.05
C THR A 157 8.87 4.21 -7.99
N GLY A 158 9.51 3.70 -6.93
CA GLY A 158 9.84 2.28 -6.82
C GLY A 158 10.67 1.95 -5.58
N LEU A 159 10.77 0.65 -5.29
CA LEU A 159 11.75 0.08 -4.37
C LEU A 159 12.86 -0.60 -5.18
N PRO A 160 14.13 -0.41 -4.81
CA PRO A 160 15.22 -1.11 -5.47
C PRO A 160 15.13 -2.63 -5.20
N GLU A 161 15.74 -3.42 -6.07
CA GLU A 161 16.06 -4.81 -5.73
C GLU A 161 16.95 -4.84 -4.49
N ALA A 162 16.77 -5.86 -3.65
CA ALA A 162 17.53 -6.05 -2.42
C ALA A 162 17.46 -4.84 -1.47
N VAL A 163 16.24 -4.44 -1.07
CA VAL A 163 16.04 -3.57 0.09
C VAL A 163 16.78 -4.18 1.29
N GLU A 164 17.56 -3.37 2.00
CA GLU A 164 18.40 -3.85 3.10
C GLU A 164 17.55 -4.52 4.20
N LEU A 165 18.03 -5.63 4.77
CA LEU A 165 17.33 -6.38 5.82
C LEU A 165 17.54 -5.73 7.21
N GLU A 166 17.19 -4.45 7.32
CA GLU A 166 17.30 -3.61 8.51
C GLU A 166 15.95 -2.95 8.80
N PHE A 167 15.61 -2.68 10.06
CA PHE A 167 14.34 -2.01 10.38
C PHE A 167 14.21 -0.63 9.74
N MET A 168 15.33 0.03 9.45
CA MET A 168 15.42 1.30 8.76
C MET A 168 16.46 1.18 7.62
N PRO A 169 16.06 0.71 6.42
CA PRO A 169 16.98 0.44 5.32
C PRO A 169 17.60 1.75 4.77
N ALA A 170 18.92 1.82 4.65
CA ALA A 170 19.60 3.02 4.18
C ALA A 170 19.37 3.27 2.68
N ASN A 171 19.07 2.22 1.91
CA ASN A 171 18.74 2.30 0.50
C ASN A 171 17.27 2.68 0.22
N VAL A 172 16.45 2.88 1.25
CA VAL A 172 15.11 3.48 1.16
C VAL A 172 14.95 4.50 2.30
N PRO A 173 15.53 5.71 2.16
CA PRO A 173 15.62 6.66 3.27
C PRO A 173 14.25 7.06 3.84
N GLY A 174 14.13 6.99 5.17
CA GLY A 174 12.91 7.34 5.90
C GLY A 174 11.92 6.19 6.05
N ALA A 175 12.11 5.08 5.33
CA ALA A 175 11.24 3.92 5.45
C ALA A 175 11.52 3.11 6.72
N SER A 176 10.48 2.43 7.19
CA SER A 176 10.50 1.48 8.29
C SER A 176 10.05 0.11 7.79
N GLN A 177 10.63 -0.97 8.32
CA GLN A 177 10.27 -2.35 7.99
C GLN A 177 9.78 -3.11 9.22
N ALA A 178 8.90 -4.08 8.99
CA ALA A 178 8.48 -5.03 10.02
C ALA A 178 9.47 -6.19 10.13
N SER A 179 9.36 -6.96 11.21
CA SER A 179 9.93 -8.32 11.22
C SER A 179 9.16 -9.20 10.24
N SER A 180 9.88 -9.85 9.32
CA SER A 180 9.30 -10.81 8.38
C SER A 180 8.76 -12.06 9.07
N TYR A 181 8.06 -12.91 8.32
CA TYR A 181 7.63 -14.22 8.80
C TYR A 181 8.80 -15.09 9.31
N ALA A 182 10.02 -14.82 8.82
CA ALA A 182 11.21 -15.57 9.17
C ALA A 182 11.99 -14.97 10.36
N GLY A 183 11.50 -13.87 10.93
CA GLY A 183 11.99 -13.30 12.19
C GLY A 183 13.18 -12.33 12.05
N TRP A 184 13.49 -11.89 10.84
CA TRP A 184 14.45 -10.80 10.57
C TRP A 184 13.75 -9.61 9.91
N PRO A 185 14.31 -8.39 10.00
CA PRO A 185 13.70 -7.21 9.39
C PRO A 185 13.59 -7.33 7.87
N GLY A 186 12.48 -6.85 7.30
CA GLY A 186 12.32 -6.68 5.87
C GLY A 186 11.87 -7.93 5.12
N TYR A 187 12.45 -8.17 3.94
CA TYR A 187 11.96 -9.20 3.02
C TYR A 187 12.30 -10.63 3.45
N ALA A 188 11.31 -11.52 3.30
CA ALA A 188 11.51 -12.96 3.29
C ALA A 188 10.70 -13.56 2.15
N GLY A 189 11.38 -14.23 1.22
CA GLY A 189 10.82 -14.69 -0.03
C GLY A 189 9.93 -15.94 0.09
N PRO A 190 9.31 -16.36 -1.03
CA PRO A 190 8.60 -17.62 -1.14
C PRO A 190 9.43 -18.81 -0.65
N CYS A 191 8.80 -19.71 0.10
CA CYS A 191 9.39 -20.99 0.48
C CYS A 191 8.34 -22.12 0.52
N PRO A 192 7.47 -22.26 -0.49
CA PRO A 192 6.38 -23.22 -0.43
C PRO A 192 6.84 -24.63 -0.85
N PRO A 193 6.18 -25.70 -0.36
CA PRO A 193 6.45 -27.07 -0.80
C PRO A 193 5.79 -27.42 -2.16
N GLU A 194 4.84 -26.61 -2.63
CA GLU A 194 4.09 -26.74 -3.88
C GLU A 194 3.94 -25.32 -4.49
N PRO A 195 3.52 -25.16 -5.75
CA PRO A 195 3.32 -23.83 -6.34
C PRO A 195 2.31 -22.97 -5.58
N HIS A 196 2.69 -21.74 -5.22
CA HIS A 196 1.81 -20.74 -4.58
C HIS A 196 1.81 -19.43 -5.38
N THR A 197 0.74 -18.66 -5.22
CA THR A 197 0.57 -17.31 -5.75
C THR A 197 0.84 -16.30 -4.64
N TYR A 198 1.67 -15.32 -4.96
CA TYR A 198 2.04 -14.24 -4.04
C TYR A 198 1.61 -12.90 -4.62
N GLU A 199 1.28 -11.96 -3.75
CA GLU A 199 0.88 -10.61 -4.11
C GLU A 199 1.79 -9.59 -3.41
N PHE A 200 2.32 -8.66 -4.19
CA PHE A 200 2.86 -7.40 -3.70
C PHE A 200 1.79 -6.33 -3.87
N THR A 201 1.52 -5.57 -2.81
CA THR A 201 0.55 -4.48 -2.83
C THR A 201 1.22 -3.19 -2.40
N VAL A 202 1.16 -2.15 -3.23
CA VAL A 202 1.57 -0.80 -2.87
C VAL A 202 0.33 0.00 -2.48
N PHE A 203 0.41 0.70 -1.35
CA PHE A 203 -0.63 1.55 -0.81
C PHE A 203 -0.17 3.01 -0.88
N ALA A 204 -1.03 3.86 -1.41
CA ALA A 204 -0.96 5.30 -1.23
C ALA A 204 -1.74 5.67 0.04
N LEU A 205 -1.08 6.35 0.99
CA LEU A 205 -1.63 6.62 2.33
C LEU A 205 -1.93 8.10 2.54
N ASP A 206 -2.97 8.40 3.32
CA ASP A 206 -3.36 9.76 3.73
C ASP A 206 -2.62 10.30 4.97
N VAL A 207 -1.63 9.55 5.46
CA VAL A 207 -0.75 9.93 6.58
C VAL A 207 0.71 9.94 6.16
N ALA A 208 1.49 10.84 6.75
CA ALA A 208 2.93 10.94 6.47
C ALA A 208 3.74 9.83 7.14
N THR A 209 3.29 9.35 8.31
CA THR A 209 4.01 8.35 9.09
C THR A 209 3.06 7.43 9.84
N LEU A 210 3.44 6.16 10.00
CA LEU A 210 2.71 5.17 10.82
C LEU A 210 3.43 4.78 12.12
N ASP A 211 4.47 5.53 12.54
CA ASP A 211 5.33 5.17 13.68
C ASP A 211 4.61 5.17 15.05
N ASP A 212 3.48 5.88 15.16
CA ASP A 212 2.64 5.89 16.37
C ASP A 212 1.65 4.71 16.42
N GLU A 213 1.48 3.99 15.30
CA GLU A 213 0.50 2.92 15.11
C GLU A 213 1.16 1.54 14.94
N ILE A 214 2.33 1.52 14.29
CA ILE A 214 3.10 0.31 14.00
C ILE A 214 4.44 0.41 14.73
N ASP A 215 4.67 -0.50 15.67
CA ASP A 215 6.02 -0.76 16.15
C ASP A 215 6.72 -1.78 15.22
N THR A 216 7.94 -1.49 14.81
CA THR A 216 8.79 -2.41 14.01
C THR A 216 8.95 -3.82 14.62
N SER A 217 8.67 -3.97 15.92
CA SER A 217 8.64 -5.24 16.65
C SER A 217 7.31 -6.02 16.57
N VAL A 218 6.25 -5.47 15.96
CA VAL A 218 4.90 -6.11 15.90
C VAL A 218 4.74 -7.08 14.73
N MET A 219 3.62 -7.81 14.80
CA MET A 219 3.16 -8.80 13.82
C MET A 219 2.75 -8.11 12.52
N LEU A 220 3.11 -8.69 11.38
CA LEU A 220 2.77 -8.19 10.03
C LEU A 220 1.27 -7.85 9.84
N GLY A 221 0.38 -8.53 10.56
CA GLY A 221 -1.06 -8.25 10.53
C GLY A 221 -1.43 -6.83 11.00
N ASP A 222 -0.71 -6.26 11.98
CA ASP A 222 -0.99 -4.89 12.45
C ASP A 222 -0.57 -3.86 11.40
N ALA A 223 0.54 -4.11 10.69
CA ALA A 223 0.98 -3.27 9.59
C ALA A 223 -0.05 -3.28 8.45
N ARG A 224 -0.56 -4.45 8.06
CA ARG A 224 -1.63 -4.56 7.05
C ARG A 224 -2.86 -3.76 7.43
N LEU A 225 -3.34 -3.91 8.67
CA LEU A 225 -4.53 -3.20 9.15
C LEU A 225 -4.33 -1.67 9.10
N ALA A 226 -3.15 -1.19 9.51
CA ALA A 226 -2.83 0.23 9.44
C ALA A 226 -2.75 0.74 7.98
N PHE A 227 -2.17 -0.04 7.06
CA PHE A 227 -2.14 0.34 5.64
C PHE A 227 -3.56 0.43 5.06
N GLU A 228 -4.39 -0.58 5.30
CA GLU A 228 -5.78 -0.62 4.84
C GLU A 228 -6.63 0.52 5.44
N ALA A 229 -6.38 0.91 6.69
CA ALA A 229 -7.11 1.99 7.35
C ALA A 229 -6.81 3.38 6.74
N HIS A 230 -5.59 3.57 6.21
CA HIS A 230 -5.11 4.84 5.67
C HIS A 230 -5.02 4.89 4.15
N ALA A 231 -5.33 3.77 3.47
CA ALA A 231 -5.23 3.67 2.02
C ALA A 231 -6.27 4.54 1.30
N ILE A 232 -5.78 5.44 0.47
CA ILE A 232 -6.58 6.23 -0.49
C ILE A 232 -6.58 5.61 -1.90
N ALA A 233 -5.54 4.82 -2.21
CA ALA A 233 -5.47 3.98 -3.39
C ALA A 233 -4.50 2.82 -3.15
N GLN A 234 -4.65 1.76 -3.95
CA GLN A 234 -3.73 0.63 -3.94
C GLN A 234 -3.52 0.08 -5.36
N ALA A 235 -2.38 -0.53 -5.59
CA ALA A 235 -2.08 -1.29 -6.81
C ALA A 235 -1.37 -2.60 -6.44
N THR A 236 -1.63 -3.66 -7.20
CA THR A 236 -1.11 -5.00 -6.91
C THR A 236 -0.28 -5.57 -8.04
N LEU A 237 0.65 -6.46 -7.69
CA LEU A 237 1.44 -7.27 -8.60
C LEU A 237 1.47 -8.70 -8.07
N GLU A 238 0.80 -9.60 -8.78
CA GLU A 238 0.82 -11.02 -8.46
C GLU A 238 1.93 -11.75 -9.20
N GLY A 239 2.51 -12.77 -8.56
CA GLY A 239 3.48 -13.67 -9.17
C GLY A 239 3.39 -15.08 -8.56
N VAL A 240 3.76 -16.09 -9.34
CA VAL A 240 3.73 -17.48 -8.92
C VAL A 240 5.15 -17.96 -8.64
N TYR A 241 5.38 -18.54 -7.47
CA TYR A 241 6.62 -19.27 -7.21
C TYR A 241 6.36 -20.77 -7.22
N THR A 242 7.27 -21.51 -7.84
CA THR A 242 7.26 -22.98 -7.89
C THR A 242 8.63 -23.49 -7.45
N PRO A 243 8.70 -24.37 -6.43
CA PRO A 243 9.95 -24.98 -5.97
C PRO A 243 10.56 -25.98 -6.97
#